data_AF-A0A5J4ULT5-F1
#
_entry.id   AF-A0A5J4ULT5-F1
#
_cell.length_a   1.000
_cell.length_b   1.000
_cell.length_c   1.000
_cell.angle_alpha   90.00
_cell.angle_beta   90.00
_cell.angle_gamma   90.00
#
_symmetry.space_group_name_H-M   'P 1'
#
loop_
_entity.id
_entity.type
_entity.pdbx_description
1 polymer ?
#
loop_
_entity_poly.entity_id
_entity_poly.type
_entity_poly.pdbx_seq_one_letter_code
_entity_poly.pdbx_strand_id
1 'polypeptide(L)'
;FTTIELFGTAAVLSVSQCVFGTKDKNVPILKQIIKAQIGAQVTFQSVAFEKIYEEDSAVLDLKVQVHDIQIQQVNFTNIYIEQAFTGGLLVEYYDSGTVLIDDCQFKYGQTLTADFLGNKVIGASLTIIFTNEVVVDQTIIIQNCLFDSNMGDCSGTLTLQGNARALNGISFRSCNFENNICGSVYYYPDDPRASDIFFDMENVEQQFSVLQSDTLFSGCVSYSNHPRINIRNSPDGNDGNYDELLVVINQSTNGTVQKEPTTSAIVDLNGNNSNPGTADAPILTISHAFAVVDFDYNCSIFVHP
;
A
#
# COMPACT_ATOMS: atom_id res chain seq x y z
N PHE A 1 -4.67 -24.21 6.81
CA PHE A 1 -5.33 -24.77 5.61
C PHE A 1 -5.41 -23.62 4.63
N THR A 2 -4.79 -23.72 3.47
CA THR A 2 -4.81 -22.69 2.40
C THR A 2 -5.66 -23.23 1.25
N THR A 3 -6.28 -22.38 0.43
CA THR A 3 -7.09 -22.89 -0.69
C THR A 3 -6.20 -23.56 -1.75
N ILE A 4 -5.10 -22.92 -2.12
CA ILE A 4 -4.06 -23.49 -2.99
C ILE A 4 -2.70 -23.26 -2.34
N GLU A 5 -1.99 -24.34 -2.01
CA GLU A 5 -0.64 -24.27 -1.47
C GLU A 5 0.33 -25.01 -2.39
N LEU A 6 1.38 -24.31 -2.82
CA LEU A 6 2.43 -24.85 -3.67
C LEU A 6 3.66 -25.19 -2.84
N PHE A 7 4.20 -26.39 -3.05
CA PHE A 7 5.37 -26.89 -2.32
C PHE A 7 6.49 -27.31 -3.28
N GLY A 8 7.70 -26.86 -2.98
CA GLY A 8 8.94 -27.32 -3.61
C GLY A 8 9.30 -26.58 -4.90
N THR A 9 10.58 -26.73 -5.28
CA THR A 9 11.20 -26.00 -6.40
C THR A 9 10.71 -26.41 -7.79
N ALA A 10 10.00 -27.53 -7.90
CA ALA A 10 9.37 -27.97 -9.15
C ALA A 10 7.93 -27.45 -9.31
N ALA A 11 7.39 -26.74 -8.32
CA ALA A 11 6.03 -26.24 -8.38
C ALA A 11 5.93 -25.05 -9.34
N VAL A 12 5.01 -25.15 -10.30
CA VAL A 12 4.70 -24.08 -11.25
C VAL A 12 3.21 -23.82 -11.19
N LEU A 13 2.82 -22.57 -10.90
CA LEU A 13 1.44 -22.11 -10.96
C LEU A 13 1.31 -21.00 -11.99
N SER A 14 0.41 -21.19 -12.95
CA SER A 14 -0.01 -20.14 -13.85
C SER A 14 -1.53 -19.99 -13.75
N VAL A 15 -1.98 -18.78 -13.41
CA VAL A 15 -3.39 -18.43 -13.34
C VAL A 15 -3.64 -17.25 -14.25
N SER A 16 -4.64 -17.38 -15.12
CA SER A 16 -5.02 -16.30 -16.02
C SER A 16 -6.52 -16.18 -16.17
N GLN A 17 -6.99 -14.95 -16.39
CA GLN A 17 -8.39 -14.66 -16.70
C GLN A 17 -9.39 -15.21 -15.67
N CYS A 18 -9.02 -15.15 -14.39
CA CYS A 18 -9.80 -15.70 -13.28
C CYS A 18 -10.18 -14.59 -12.29
N VAL A 19 -11.30 -14.81 -11.59
CA VAL A 19 -11.73 -13.95 -10.47
C VAL A 19 -11.85 -14.81 -9.23
N PHE A 20 -11.15 -14.41 -8.17
CA PHE A 20 -11.25 -14.96 -6.83
C PHE A 20 -12.06 -13.99 -5.96
N GLY A 21 -13.05 -14.49 -5.25
CA GLY A 21 -13.83 -13.69 -4.31
C GLY A 21 -14.59 -14.58 -3.34
N THR A 22 -15.03 -14.01 -2.22
CA THR A 22 -15.83 -14.75 -1.25
C THR A 22 -17.31 -14.64 -1.58
N LYS A 23 -18.05 -15.73 -1.34
CA LYS A 23 -19.50 -15.76 -1.56
C LYS A 23 -20.24 -14.93 -0.51
N ASP A 24 -19.84 -15.07 0.74
CA ASP A 24 -20.33 -14.29 1.86
C ASP A 24 -19.28 -13.23 2.21
N LYS A 25 -19.71 -11.96 2.25
CA LYS A 25 -18.84 -10.81 2.47
C LYS A 25 -18.73 -10.44 3.94
N ASN A 26 -19.53 -11.07 4.79
CA ASN A 26 -19.60 -10.78 6.22
C ASN A 26 -18.94 -11.88 7.05
N VAL A 27 -18.42 -12.93 6.40
CA VAL A 27 -17.77 -14.04 7.08
C VAL A 27 -16.29 -14.03 6.67
N PRO A 28 -15.36 -13.83 7.62
CA PRO A 28 -13.95 -13.87 7.30
C PRO A 28 -13.57 -15.28 6.84
N ILE A 29 -12.75 -15.36 5.80
CA ILE A 29 -11.98 -16.57 5.54
C ILE A 29 -10.81 -16.57 6.52
N LEU A 30 -10.64 -17.66 7.25
CA LEU A 30 -9.58 -17.80 8.27
C LEU A 30 -8.25 -18.27 7.63
N LYS A 31 -8.06 -17.98 6.33
CA LYS A 31 -7.19 -18.74 5.41
C LYS A 31 -6.80 -17.94 4.16
N GLN A 32 -5.51 -17.93 3.87
CA GLN A 32 -4.93 -17.49 2.59
C GLN A 32 -5.57 -18.20 1.38
N ILE A 33 -5.75 -17.46 0.27
CA ILE A 33 -6.27 -18.05 -0.98
C ILE A 33 -5.14 -18.81 -1.69
N ILE A 34 -3.99 -18.17 -1.90
CA ILE A 34 -2.83 -18.80 -2.54
C ILE A 34 -1.58 -18.57 -1.69
N LYS A 35 -0.86 -19.66 -1.42
CA LYS A 35 0.46 -19.64 -0.82
C LYS A 35 1.47 -20.36 -1.70
N ALA A 36 2.55 -19.69 -2.04
CA ALA A 36 3.68 -20.27 -2.74
C ALA A 36 4.88 -20.37 -1.79
N GLN A 37 5.24 -21.60 -1.42
CA GLN A 37 6.44 -21.81 -0.61
C GLN A 37 7.72 -21.61 -1.44
N ILE A 38 8.84 -21.50 -0.73
CA ILE A 38 10.17 -21.21 -1.26
C ILE A 38 10.46 -22.05 -2.52
N GLY A 39 10.72 -21.35 -3.63
CA GLY A 39 11.15 -21.95 -4.88
C GLY A 39 10.03 -22.29 -5.87
N ALA A 40 8.77 -21.97 -5.62
CA ALA A 40 7.74 -22.12 -6.65
C ALA A 40 7.86 -21.01 -7.72
N GLN A 41 7.63 -21.35 -8.99
CA GLN A 41 7.42 -20.36 -10.05
C GLN A 41 5.93 -19.99 -10.12
N VAL A 42 5.64 -18.69 -10.11
CA VAL A 42 4.25 -18.21 -10.05
C VAL A 42 4.01 -17.12 -11.07
N THR A 43 2.97 -17.29 -11.88
CA THR A 43 2.54 -16.29 -12.87
C THR A 43 1.05 -16.04 -12.75
N PHE A 44 0.68 -14.76 -12.56
CA PHE A 44 -0.69 -14.27 -12.66
C PHE A 44 -0.81 -13.30 -13.83
N GLN A 45 -1.82 -13.49 -14.68
CA GLN A 45 -2.09 -12.61 -15.81
C GLN A 45 -3.58 -12.31 -15.93
N SER A 46 -3.96 -11.03 -15.84
CA SER A 46 -5.36 -10.59 -16.01
C SER A 46 -6.29 -11.30 -15.01
N VAL A 47 -5.96 -11.23 -13.73
CA VAL A 47 -6.67 -11.88 -12.61
C VAL A 47 -7.29 -10.83 -11.70
N ALA A 48 -8.40 -11.13 -11.04
CA ALA A 48 -8.96 -10.26 -10.02
C ALA A 48 -9.16 -11.00 -8.69
N PHE A 49 -8.82 -10.31 -7.59
CA PHE A 49 -9.14 -10.67 -6.21
C PHE A 49 -10.12 -9.62 -5.71
N GLU A 50 -11.38 -10.01 -5.53
CA GLU A 50 -12.46 -9.07 -5.26
C GLU A 50 -13.26 -9.45 -4.03
N LYS A 51 -13.49 -8.46 -3.15
CA LYS A 51 -14.44 -8.57 -2.02
C LYS A 51 -14.07 -9.75 -1.13
N ILE A 52 -12.82 -9.79 -0.71
CA ILE A 52 -12.30 -10.85 0.16
C ILE A 52 -12.19 -10.26 1.55
N TYR A 53 -12.88 -10.90 2.49
CA TYR A 53 -12.74 -10.63 3.92
C TYR A 53 -11.90 -11.77 4.52
N GLU A 54 -10.71 -11.45 4.99
CA GLU A 54 -9.70 -12.32 5.61
C GLU A 54 -9.56 -11.93 7.10
N GLU A 55 -9.22 -12.89 7.96
CA GLU A 55 -9.01 -12.67 9.39
C GLU A 55 -7.64 -12.05 9.73
N ASP A 56 -6.51 -12.68 9.36
CA ASP A 56 -5.17 -12.35 9.88
C ASP A 56 -4.00 -12.48 8.88
N SER A 57 -4.26 -12.89 7.64
CA SER A 57 -3.29 -13.34 6.66
C SER A 57 -3.44 -12.64 5.30
N ALA A 58 -2.36 -12.60 4.51
CA ALA A 58 -2.41 -12.11 3.14
C ALA A 58 -3.33 -12.96 2.25
N VAL A 59 -3.95 -12.35 1.24
CA VAL A 59 -4.71 -13.09 0.22
C VAL A 59 -3.77 -13.93 -0.64
N LEU A 60 -2.60 -13.37 -0.99
CA LEU A 60 -1.49 -14.05 -1.65
C LEU A 60 -0.22 -13.92 -0.83
N ASP A 61 0.40 -15.06 -0.53
CA ASP A 61 1.68 -15.18 0.18
C ASP A 61 2.70 -15.87 -0.74
N LEU A 62 3.71 -15.12 -1.19
CA LEU A 62 4.63 -15.53 -2.23
C LEU A 62 6.08 -15.46 -1.75
N LYS A 63 6.73 -16.62 -1.61
CA LYS A 63 8.15 -16.71 -1.22
C LYS A 63 9.06 -16.93 -2.43
N VAL A 64 9.90 -15.94 -2.72
CA VAL A 64 10.81 -15.91 -3.86
C VAL A 64 12.19 -16.41 -3.43
N GLN A 65 12.74 -17.38 -4.15
CA GLN A 65 14.12 -17.86 -3.91
C GLN A 65 14.91 -17.98 -5.20
N VAL A 66 14.71 -19.03 -5.99
CA VAL A 66 15.48 -19.24 -7.24
C VAL A 66 14.63 -19.07 -8.49
N HIS A 67 13.31 -19.04 -8.35
CA HIS A 67 12.36 -18.93 -9.44
C HIS A 67 11.63 -17.60 -9.40
N ASP A 68 11.26 -17.13 -10.59
CA ASP A 68 10.65 -15.83 -10.79
C ASP A 68 9.15 -15.84 -10.45
N ILE A 69 8.68 -14.68 -10.01
CA ILE A 69 7.27 -14.37 -9.78
C ILE A 69 6.86 -13.22 -10.69
N GLN A 70 5.77 -13.43 -11.43
CA GLN A 70 5.21 -12.42 -12.33
C GLN A 70 3.74 -12.21 -12.01
N ILE A 71 3.37 -10.96 -11.74
CA ILE A 71 2.01 -10.54 -11.42
C ILE A 71 1.68 -9.39 -12.37
N GLN A 72 0.86 -9.67 -13.38
CA GLN A 72 0.58 -8.71 -14.45
C GLN A 72 -0.92 -8.52 -14.62
N GLN A 73 -1.37 -7.26 -14.71
CA GLN A 73 -2.79 -6.94 -14.89
C GLN A 73 -3.68 -7.56 -13.80
N VAL A 74 -3.22 -7.52 -12.55
CA VAL A 74 -3.95 -8.09 -11.43
C VAL A 74 -4.65 -7.00 -10.63
N ASN A 75 -5.95 -7.18 -10.40
CA ASN A 75 -6.77 -6.26 -9.62
C ASN A 75 -7.05 -6.84 -8.24
N PHE A 76 -6.59 -6.16 -7.20
CA PHE A 76 -7.00 -6.36 -5.81
C PHE A 76 -8.01 -5.28 -5.48
N THR A 77 -9.26 -5.64 -5.17
CA THR A 77 -10.31 -4.66 -4.94
C THR A 77 -11.23 -5.06 -3.80
N ASN A 78 -11.42 -4.17 -2.83
CA ASN A 78 -12.17 -4.46 -1.59
C ASN A 78 -11.60 -5.68 -0.85
N ILE A 79 -10.31 -5.64 -0.54
CA ILE A 79 -9.67 -6.64 0.33
C ILE A 79 -9.72 -6.11 1.76
N TYR A 80 -10.31 -6.88 2.68
CA TYR A 80 -10.39 -6.53 4.09
C TYR A 80 -9.67 -7.58 4.93
N ILE A 81 -8.73 -7.17 5.78
CA ILE A 81 -8.00 -8.02 6.74
C ILE A 81 -8.18 -7.41 8.13
N GLU A 82 -8.86 -8.14 9.03
CA GLU A 82 -9.36 -7.60 10.32
C GLU A 82 -8.32 -7.57 11.45
N GLN A 83 -7.41 -8.53 11.49
CA GLN A 83 -6.36 -8.70 12.50
C GLN A 83 -5.00 -8.81 11.81
N ALA A 84 -4.70 -7.83 10.98
CA ALA A 84 -3.61 -7.94 10.05
C ALA A 84 -2.23 -8.07 10.70
N PHE A 85 -1.39 -8.88 10.04
CA PHE A 85 0.06 -8.87 10.20
C PHE A 85 0.78 -8.50 8.89
N THR A 86 0.04 -8.35 7.79
CA THR A 86 0.54 -8.11 6.44
C THR A 86 -0.58 -7.56 5.53
N GLY A 87 -0.22 -7.00 4.37
CA GLY A 87 -1.16 -6.54 3.34
C GLY A 87 -1.82 -7.65 2.52
N GLY A 88 -2.68 -7.26 1.56
CA GLY A 88 -3.38 -8.19 0.68
C GLY A 88 -2.45 -9.09 -0.16
N LEU A 89 -1.31 -8.56 -0.60
CA LEU A 89 -0.23 -9.29 -1.23
C LEU A 89 1.02 -9.24 -0.33
N LEU A 90 1.56 -10.41 0.01
CA LEU A 90 2.83 -10.56 0.70
C LEU A 90 3.86 -11.19 -0.23
N VAL A 91 5.00 -10.53 -0.38
CA VAL A 91 6.18 -11.07 -1.08
C VAL A 91 7.34 -11.15 -0.10
N GLU A 92 7.86 -12.35 0.12
CA GLU A 92 9.08 -12.58 0.90
C GLU A 92 10.23 -12.98 -0.02
N TYR A 93 11.31 -12.19 -0.02
CA TYR A 93 12.44 -12.34 -0.94
C TYR A 93 13.66 -12.95 -0.26
N TYR A 94 14.07 -14.14 -0.71
CA TYR A 94 15.13 -14.96 -0.08
C TYR A 94 16.42 -15.12 -0.89
N ASP A 95 16.40 -15.05 -2.22
CA ASP A 95 17.58 -15.32 -3.06
C ASP A 95 17.33 -14.88 -4.52
N SER A 96 18.19 -15.29 -5.45
CA SER A 96 18.32 -14.85 -6.85
C SER A 96 17.10 -14.77 -7.81
N GLY A 97 15.90 -15.24 -7.45
CA GLY A 97 14.71 -15.13 -8.29
C GLY A 97 14.24 -13.68 -8.46
N THR A 98 13.48 -13.37 -9.50
CA THR A 98 13.01 -12.00 -9.75
C THR A 98 11.52 -11.84 -9.48
N VAL A 99 11.08 -10.61 -9.21
CA VAL A 99 9.68 -10.26 -8.99
C VAL A 99 9.29 -9.12 -9.91
N LEU A 100 8.28 -9.35 -10.74
CA LEU A 100 7.64 -8.31 -11.54
C LEU A 100 6.18 -8.15 -11.11
N ILE A 101 5.82 -6.95 -10.69
CA ILE A 101 4.43 -6.53 -10.46
C ILE A 101 4.14 -5.39 -11.44
N ASP A 102 3.32 -5.66 -12.46
CA ASP A 102 3.13 -4.77 -13.61
C ASP A 102 1.65 -4.56 -13.92
N ASP A 103 1.26 -3.31 -14.16
CA ASP A 103 -0.12 -2.92 -14.52
C ASP A 103 -1.17 -3.46 -13.51
N CYS A 104 -0.80 -3.50 -12.23
CA CYS A 104 -1.66 -4.01 -11.15
C CYS A 104 -2.39 -2.87 -10.45
N GLN A 105 -3.58 -3.16 -9.93
CA GLN A 105 -4.40 -2.18 -9.21
C GLN A 105 -4.74 -2.70 -7.83
N PHE A 106 -4.50 -1.87 -6.81
CA PHE A 106 -4.85 -2.14 -5.42
C PHE A 106 -5.80 -1.05 -4.96
N LYS A 107 -7.07 -1.39 -4.80
CA LYS A 107 -8.15 -0.42 -4.60
C LYS A 107 -9.04 -0.78 -3.43
N TYR A 108 -9.36 0.22 -2.60
CA TYR A 108 -10.29 0.05 -1.47
C TYR A 108 -9.87 -1.09 -0.52
N GLY A 109 -8.57 -1.31 -0.37
CA GLY A 109 -8.02 -2.27 0.58
C GLY A 109 -8.08 -1.72 2.01
N GLN A 110 -8.40 -2.55 2.99
CA GLN A 110 -8.38 -2.19 4.40
C GLN A 110 -7.73 -3.31 5.21
N THR A 111 -6.63 -2.98 5.89
CA THR A 111 -5.81 -3.97 6.59
C THR A 111 -5.41 -3.37 7.92
N LEU A 112 -6.10 -3.77 8.96
CA LEU A 112 -6.00 -3.11 10.25
C LEU A 112 -5.79 -4.15 11.33
N THR A 113 -5.20 -3.71 12.42
CA THR A 113 -5.31 -4.40 13.69
C THR A 113 -6.67 -4.13 14.30
N ALA A 114 -7.14 -5.06 15.14
CA ALA A 114 -8.45 -4.97 15.78
C ALA A 114 -8.68 -3.60 16.44
N ASP A 115 -9.88 -3.06 16.25
CA ASP A 115 -10.35 -1.77 16.80
C ASP A 115 -9.51 -0.54 16.41
N PHE A 116 -8.68 -0.62 15.35
CA PHE A 116 -7.75 0.46 14.96
C PHE A 116 -6.73 0.79 16.07
N LEU A 117 -6.55 -0.13 17.03
CA LEU A 117 -5.71 0.05 18.22
C LEU A 117 -4.28 -0.45 18.04
N GLY A 118 -3.89 -0.93 16.87
CA GLY A 118 -2.50 -1.29 16.65
C GLY A 118 -1.64 -0.08 16.34
N ASN A 119 -0.35 -0.27 16.61
CA ASN A 119 0.73 0.61 16.21
C ASN A 119 1.68 -0.11 15.26
N LYS A 120 1.20 -1.18 14.60
CA LYS A 120 2.02 -1.97 13.69
C LYS A 120 2.02 -1.30 12.33
N VAL A 121 3.17 -1.30 11.68
CA VAL A 121 3.30 -0.76 10.32
C VAL A 121 2.88 -1.81 9.29
N ILE A 122 1.65 -1.71 8.81
CA ILE A 122 1.04 -2.65 7.87
C ILE A 122 0.27 -1.88 6.79
N GLY A 123 0.85 -1.81 5.60
CA GLY A 123 0.19 -1.29 4.41
C GLY A 123 -0.88 -2.25 3.91
N ALA A 124 -2.01 -1.73 3.45
CA ALA A 124 -3.13 -2.59 3.11
C ALA A 124 -2.97 -3.38 1.81
N SER A 125 -2.17 -2.89 0.89
CA SER A 125 -2.07 -3.46 -0.46
C SER A 125 -0.97 -4.50 -0.55
N LEU A 126 0.26 -4.09 -0.29
CA LEU A 126 1.44 -4.90 -0.56
C LEU A 126 2.46 -4.76 0.56
N THR A 127 2.92 -5.90 1.05
CA THR A 127 4.07 -6.01 1.96
C THR A 127 5.19 -6.75 1.25
N ILE A 128 6.40 -6.19 1.30
CA ILE A 128 7.62 -6.86 0.82
C ILE A 128 8.57 -7.02 1.98
N ILE A 129 9.03 -8.25 2.20
CA ILE A 129 10.00 -8.59 3.24
C ILE A 129 11.27 -9.08 2.57
N PHE A 130 12.36 -8.35 2.76
CA PHE A 130 13.69 -8.77 2.34
C PHE A 130 14.35 -9.60 3.44
N THR A 131 14.49 -10.90 3.19
CA THR A 131 15.27 -11.79 4.07
C THR A 131 16.76 -11.75 3.77
N ASN A 132 17.17 -11.31 2.58
CA ASN A 132 18.57 -11.07 2.23
C ASN A 132 19.00 -9.61 2.48
N GLU A 133 20.22 -9.43 2.97
CA GLU A 133 20.77 -8.10 3.24
C GLU A 133 21.08 -7.30 1.98
N VAL A 134 21.51 -7.98 0.91
CA VAL A 134 21.89 -7.34 -0.35
C VAL A 134 21.10 -8.00 -1.47
N VAL A 135 20.42 -7.16 -2.24
CA VAL A 135 19.62 -7.56 -3.40
C VAL A 135 20.24 -6.90 -4.62
N VAL A 136 20.35 -7.66 -5.70
CA VAL A 136 20.93 -7.18 -6.95
C VAL A 136 19.98 -6.14 -7.57
N ASP A 137 20.54 -5.14 -8.26
CA ASP A 137 19.74 -4.12 -8.96
C ASP A 137 18.69 -4.76 -9.88
N GLN A 138 17.48 -4.16 -9.90
CA GLN A 138 16.33 -4.58 -10.72
C GLN A 138 15.78 -5.98 -10.44
N THR A 139 16.04 -6.55 -9.27
CA THR A 139 15.45 -7.85 -8.88
C THR A 139 13.95 -7.76 -8.64
N ILE A 140 13.47 -6.70 -7.98
CA ILE A 140 12.05 -6.44 -7.75
C ILE A 140 11.64 -5.18 -8.49
N ILE A 141 10.71 -5.33 -9.43
CA ILE A 141 10.18 -4.20 -10.21
C ILE A 141 8.68 -4.13 -9.99
N ILE A 142 8.23 -2.99 -9.51
CA ILE A 142 6.82 -2.64 -9.37
C ILE A 142 6.56 -1.48 -10.32
N GLN A 143 5.73 -1.68 -11.33
CA GLN A 143 5.57 -0.69 -12.37
C GLN A 143 4.14 -0.58 -12.88
N ASN A 144 3.79 0.63 -13.35
CA ASN A 144 2.47 0.94 -13.90
C ASN A 144 1.31 0.59 -12.93
N CYS A 145 1.58 0.60 -11.62
CA CYS A 145 0.60 0.18 -10.62
C CYS A 145 -0.19 1.37 -10.08
N LEU A 146 -1.45 1.12 -9.75
CA LEU A 146 -2.32 2.08 -9.06
C LEU A 146 -2.60 1.59 -7.64
N PHE A 147 -2.35 2.44 -6.66
CA PHE A 147 -2.72 2.25 -5.26
C PHE A 147 -3.71 3.33 -4.86
N ASP A 148 -5.01 3.01 -4.85
CA ASP A 148 -6.08 3.98 -4.62
C ASP A 148 -6.94 3.61 -3.40
N SER A 149 -7.13 4.57 -2.50
CA SER A 149 -8.09 4.51 -1.40
C SER A 149 -7.85 3.32 -0.47
N ASN A 150 -6.57 3.02 -0.18
CA ASN A 150 -6.20 1.94 0.73
C ASN A 150 -5.97 2.46 2.15
N MET A 151 -6.40 1.70 3.15
CA MET A 151 -6.28 2.03 4.57
C MET A 151 -5.56 0.93 5.34
N GLY A 152 -4.34 1.20 5.79
CA GLY A 152 -3.55 0.28 6.59
C GLY A 152 -3.19 0.82 7.98
N ASP A 153 -2.62 -0.04 8.83
CA ASP A 153 -2.17 0.31 10.18
C ASP A 153 -0.80 1.01 10.11
N CYS A 154 -0.67 2.25 10.58
CA CYS A 154 0.53 3.12 10.48
C CYS A 154 1.18 3.26 9.07
N SER A 155 0.66 2.61 8.04
CA SER A 155 1.06 2.67 6.64
C SER A 155 -0.19 2.49 5.79
N GLY A 156 -0.48 3.37 4.84
CA GLY A 156 -1.74 3.26 4.10
C GLY A 156 -1.76 2.14 3.07
N THR A 157 -0.72 1.99 2.25
CA THR A 157 -0.75 1.00 1.16
C THR A 157 0.44 0.04 1.12
N LEU A 158 1.67 0.52 1.30
CA LEU A 158 2.89 -0.28 1.12
C LEU A 158 3.74 -0.33 2.38
N THR A 159 4.19 -1.53 2.74
CA THR A 159 5.25 -1.70 3.76
C THR A 159 6.43 -2.46 3.18
N LEU A 160 7.63 -1.92 3.38
CA LEU A 160 8.89 -2.58 3.06
C LEU A 160 9.61 -2.94 4.36
N GLN A 161 10.01 -4.20 4.53
CA GLN A 161 10.67 -4.72 5.73
C GLN A 161 12.00 -5.38 5.39
N GLY A 162 12.95 -5.37 6.34
CA GLY A 162 14.25 -6.05 6.21
C GLY A 162 15.44 -5.11 6.38
N ASN A 163 16.56 -5.45 5.76
CA ASN A 163 17.76 -4.63 5.77
C ASN A 163 17.66 -3.51 4.72
N ALA A 164 17.93 -2.26 5.09
CA ALA A 164 17.84 -1.14 4.15
C ALA A 164 18.74 -1.28 2.91
N ARG A 165 19.86 -2.01 2.98
CA ARG A 165 20.72 -2.27 1.79
C ARG A 165 20.00 -3.06 0.69
N ALA A 166 18.92 -3.76 1.01
CA ALA A 166 18.09 -4.44 0.02
C ALA A 166 17.37 -3.46 -0.92
N LEU A 167 17.25 -2.17 -0.53
CA LEU A 167 16.63 -1.14 -1.36
C LEU A 167 17.35 -0.91 -2.70
N ASN A 168 18.62 -1.33 -2.82
CA ASN A 168 19.34 -1.31 -4.10
C ASN A 168 18.71 -2.23 -5.16
N GLY A 169 17.93 -3.24 -4.75
CA GLY A 169 17.39 -4.24 -5.66
C GLY A 169 15.91 -4.10 -5.99
N ILE A 170 15.26 -3.01 -5.53
CA ILE A 170 13.85 -2.72 -5.79
C ILE A 170 13.70 -1.39 -6.52
N SER A 171 12.79 -1.34 -7.48
CA SER A 171 12.40 -0.10 -8.14
C SER A 171 10.90 0.00 -8.35
N PHE A 172 10.38 1.20 -8.14
CA PHE A 172 9.01 1.62 -8.42
C PHE A 172 9.01 2.51 -9.66
N ARG A 173 8.18 2.19 -10.65
CA ARG A 173 8.19 2.90 -11.94
C ARG A 173 6.79 3.26 -12.39
N SER A 174 6.51 4.55 -12.59
CA SER A 174 5.21 5.02 -13.08
C SER A 174 4.04 4.52 -12.22
N CYS A 175 4.24 4.45 -10.90
CA CYS A 175 3.19 4.07 -9.95
C CYS A 175 2.45 5.32 -9.46
N ASN A 176 1.14 5.21 -9.34
CA ASN A 176 0.28 6.27 -8.82
C ASN A 176 -0.27 5.86 -7.46
N PHE A 177 -0.19 6.80 -6.53
CA PHE A 177 -0.74 6.68 -5.19
C PHE A 177 -1.83 7.74 -5.00
N GLU A 178 -3.04 7.29 -4.68
CA GLU A 178 -4.21 8.16 -4.56
C GLU A 178 -4.96 7.82 -3.28
N ASN A 179 -5.28 8.82 -2.46
CA ASN A 179 -6.23 8.68 -1.34
C ASN A 179 -5.88 7.57 -0.33
N ASN A 180 -4.63 7.15 -0.23
CA ASN A 180 -4.24 6.15 0.76
C ASN A 180 -4.08 6.82 2.14
N ILE A 181 -4.33 6.06 3.20
CA ILE A 181 -4.49 6.60 4.56
C ILE A 181 -3.92 5.61 5.56
N CYS A 182 -3.13 6.10 6.51
CA CYS A 182 -2.86 5.36 7.73
C CYS A 182 -4.06 5.47 8.68
N GLY A 183 -4.61 4.35 9.13
CA GLY A 183 -5.86 4.30 9.90
C GLY A 183 -5.71 4.54 11.42
N SER A 184 -4.59 4.14 12.02
CA SER A 184 -4.37 4.10 13.49
C SER A 184 -3.86 5.41 14.11
N VAL A 185 -3.79 6.47 13.32
CA VAL A 185 -3.27 7.80 13.70
C VAL A 185 -3.90 8.34 14.98
N TYR A 186 -5.19 8.10 15.15
CA TYR A 186 -5.95 8.69 16.24
C TYR A 186 -5.47 8.22 17.62
N TYR A 187 -5.10 6.93 17.72
CA TYR A 187 -4.64 6.33 18.97
C TYR A 187 -3.15 6.53 19.21
N TYR A 188 -2.36 6.70 18.15
CA TYR A 188 -0.90 6.86 18.20
C TYR A 188 -0.43 8.06 17.36
N PRO A 189 -0.78 9.30 17.76
CA PRO A 189 -0.49 10.49 16.95
C PRO A 189 1.01 10.79 16.81
N ASP A 190 1.80 10.34 17.77
CA ASP A 190 3.26 10.55 17.82
C ASP A 190 4.05 9.42 17.13
N ASP A 191 3.41 8.29 16.82
CA ASP A 191 4.09 7.17 16.17
C ASP A 191 4.33 7.50 14.69
N PRO A 192 5.51 7.15 14.14
CA PRO A 192 5.78 7.32 12.72
C PRO A 192 4.73 6.61 11.88
N ARG A 193 4.24 7.32 10.86
CA ARG A 193 3.23 6.80 9.93
C ARG A 193 3.47 7.28 8.51
N ALA A 194 2.87 6.60 7.54
CA ALA A 194 2.88 6.99 6.14
C ALA A 194 1.51 6.71 5.49
N SER A 195 1.04 7.63 4.65
CA SER A 195 -0.18 7.41 3.88
C SER A 195 0.07 6.48 2.69
N ASP A 196 1.27 6.50 2.10
CA ASP A 196 1.58 5.63 0.97
C ASP A 196 2.53 4.50 1.33
N ILE A 197 3.79 4.83 1.61
CA ILE A 197 4.87 3.85 1.73
C ILE A 197 5.58 4.03 3.06
N PHE A 198 5.62 2.97 3.85
CA PHE A 198 6.44 2.92 5.05
C PHE A 198 7.63 1.99 4.89
N PHE A 199 8.82 2.50 5.15
CA PHE A 199 10.05 1.72 5.19
C PHE A 199 10.32 1.27 6.63
N ASP A 200 9.86 0.06 6.95
CA ASP A 200 10.06 -0.57 8.25
C ASP A 200 11.40 -1.31 8.29
N MET A 201 12.47 -0.54 8.13
CA MET A 201 13.86 -1.00 8.02
C MET A 201 14.77 -0.08 8.84
N GLU A 202 15.86 -0.60 9.39
CA GLU A 202 16.83 0.23 10.10
C GLU A 202 17.80 0.94 9.13
N ASN A 203 18.19 2.17 9.45
CA ASN A 203 19.17 2.97 8.72
C ASN A 203 18.80 3.28 7.25
N VAL A 204 17.50 3.44 6.96
CA VAL A 204 17.00 3.78 5.61
C VAL A 204 17.52 5.14 5.17
N GLU A 205 17.65 6.09 6.09
CA GLU A 205 18.13 7.44 5.80
C GLU A 205 19.54 7.43 5.18
N GLN A 206 20.40 6.50 5.61
CA GLN A 206 21.72 6.32 5.04
C GLN A 206 21.65 5.77 3.62
N GLN A 207 20.70 4.88 3.33
CA GLN A 207 20.53 4.34 1.98
C GLN A 207 19.96 5.38 1.03
N PHE A 208 18.98 6.18 1.46
CA PHE A 208 18.46 7.30 0.65
C PHE A 208 19.54 8.35 0.32
N SER A 209 20.55 8.53 1.17
CA SER A 209 21.67 9.43 0.88
C SER A 209 22.62 8.93 -0.23
N VAL A 210 22.61 7.62 -0.52
CA VAL A 210 23.50 6.97 -1.49
C VAL A 210 22.76 6.56 -2.76
N LEU A 211 21.51 6.13 -2.63
CA LEU A 211 20.61 5.81 -3.74
C LEU A 211 20.14 7.08 -4.42
N GLN A 212 20.21 7.11 -5.75
CA GLN A 212 19.55 8.18 -6.50
C GLN A 212 18.04 7.99 -6.42
N SER A 213 17.28 9.04 -6.11
CA SER A 213 15.81 8.99 -6.04
C SER A 213 15.20 8.28 -7.25
N ASP A 214 15.69 8.59 -8.46
CA ASP A 214 15.21 8.05 -9.73
C ASP A 214 15.48 6.55 -9.91
N THR A 215 16.38 5.95 -9.11
CA THR A 215 16.62 4.49 -9.13
C THR A 215 15.57 3.74 -8.32
N LEU A 216 15.15 4.29 -7.19
CA LEU A 216 14.11 3.69 -6.35
C LEU A 216 12.70 4.07 -6.83
N PHE A 217 12.49 5.33 -7.22
CA PHE A 217 11.22 5.88 -7.69
C PHE A 217 11.42 6.63 -9.00
N SER A 218 10.97 6.04 -10.10
CA SER A 218 11.02 6.68 -11.42
C SER A 218 9.61 6.99 -11.91
N GLY A 219 9.27 8.27 -12.07
CA GLY A 219 7.95 8.69 -12.57
C GLY A 219 6.77 8.32 -11.66
N CYS A 220 7.02 8.06 -10.37
CA CYS A 220 5.95 7.80 -9.41
C CYS A 220 5.36 9.11 -8.89
N VAL A 221 4.05 9.13 -8.66
CA VAL A 221 3.31 10.31 -8.21
C VAL A 221 2.39 9.94 -7.06
N SER A 222 2.28 10.82 -6.07
CA SER A 222 1.34 10.67 -4.97
C SER A 222 0.41 11.88 -4.83
N TYR A 223 -0.86 11.57 -4.65
CA TYR A 223 -1.95 12.48 -4.32
C TYR A 223 -2.54 12.17 -2.93
N SER A 224 -1.81 11.44 -2.08
CA SER A 224 -2.22 11.09 -0.72
C SER A 224 -1.73 12.10 0.33
N ASN A 225 -2.27 11.98 1.54
CA ASN A 225 -2.04 12.91 2.65
C ASN A 225 -0.63 12.78 3.20
N HIS A 226 -0.07 13.91 3.64
CA HIS A 226 1.21 13.91 4.33
C HIS A 226 1.09 13.22 5.71
N PRO A 227 2.16 12.55 6.19
CA PRO A 227 3.35 12.15 5.44
C PRO A 227 3.01 11.01 4.44
N ARG A 228 3.52 11.07 3.22
CA ARG A 228 3.29 10.05 2.17
C ARG A 228 4.28 8.91 2.29
N ILE A 229 5.54 9.25 2.50
CA ILE A 229 6.62 8.33 2.80
C ILE A 229 7.12 8.58 4.21
N ASN A 230 7.33 7.50 4.95
CA ASN A 230 8.02 7.57 6.22
C ASN A 230 8.86 6.33 6.49
N ILE A 231 9.72 6.41 7.50
CA ILE A 231 10.69 5.37 7.85
C ILE A 231 10.59 5.00 9.33
N ARG A 232 11.05 3.80 9.67
CA ARG A 232 11.25 3.39 11.06
C ARG A 232 12.21 4.37 11.75
N ASN A 233 11.85 4.80 12.95
CA ASN A 233 12.65 5.72 13.77
C ASN A 233 12.96 7.06 13.07
N SER A 234 12.01 7.59 12.29
CA SER A 234 12.14 8.88 11.62
C SER A 234 12.64 9.97 12.59
N PRO A 235 13.78 10.63 12.33
CA PRO A 235 14.33 11.64 13.23
C PRO A 235 13.45 12.89 13.31
N ASP A 236 12.65 13.14 12.26
CA ASP A 236 11.75 14.28 12.13
C ASP A 236 10.27 13.90 12.34
N GLY A 237 10.02 12.65 12.76
CA GLY A 237 8.67 12.15 13.06
C GLY A 237 7.79 12.03 11.81
N ASN A 238 6.68 12.79 11.77
CA ASN A 238 5.62 12.73 10.76
C ASN A 238 5.55 13.98 9.86
N ASP A 239 6.69 14.65 9.64
CA ASP A 239 6.80 15.92 8.94
C ASP A 239 6.79 15.83 7.39
N GLY A 240 6.85 14.61 6.85
CA GLY A 240 6.89 14.34 5.42
C GLY A 240 8.24 14.64 4.77
N ASN A 241 9.35 14.53 5.50
CA ASN A 241 10.71 14.80 4.98
C ASN A 241 11.04 14.00 3.70
N TYR A 242 10.48 12.79 3.55
CA TYR A 242 10.74 11.91 2.41
C TYR A 242 9.70 11.99 1.28
N ASP A 243 8.73 12.89 1.38
CA ASP A 243 7.63 12.97 0.41
C ASP A 243 8.08 13.46 -0.97
N GLU A 244 9.23 14.14 -1.04
CA GLU A 244 9.84 14.57 -2.30
C GLU A 244 10.31 13.41 -3.19
N LEU A 245 10.47 12.20 -2.62
CA LEU A 245 10.76 10.99 -3.39
C LEU A 245 9.58 10.58 -4.29
N LEU A 246 8.36 11.05 -3.99
CA LEU A 246 7.19 10.93 -4.86
C LEU A 246 6.87 12.32 -5.42
N VAL A 247 7.18 12.53 -6.69
CA VAL A 247 7.00 13.83 -7.34
C VAL A 247 5.51 14.11 -7.48
N VAL A 248 5.02 15.24 -6.95
CA VAL A 248 3.72 15.79 -7.35
C VAL A 248 3.93 16.60 -8.62
N ILE A 249 3.44 16.11 -9.76
CA ILE A 249 3.43 16.93 -10.98
C ILE A 249 2.17 17.81 -10.95
N ASN A 250 2.30 19.03 -10.41
CA ASN A 250 1.36 20.10 -10.77
C ASN A 250 1.66 20.52 -12.21
N GLN A 251 0.84 20.09 -13.17
CA GLN A 251 0.96 20.44 -14.60
C GLN A 251 0.66 21.93 -14.92
N SER A 252 0.88 22.88 -14.01
CA SER A 252 0.57 24.29 -14.26
C SER A 252 1.70 25.29 -14.03
N THR A 253 2.85 24.93 -13.44
CA THR A 253 3.95 25.89 -13.25
C THR A 253 5.33 25.27 -13.40
N ASN A 254 6.13 25.85 -14.31
CA ASN A 254 7.55 25.58 -14.55
C ASN A 254 8.33 25.16 -13.28
N GLY A 255 8.51 23.85 -13.11
CA GLY A 255 9.61 23.25 -12.34
C GLY A 255 9.72 23.61 -10.86
N THR A 256 8.64 24.01 -10.20
CA THR A 256 8.64 24.25 -8.75
C THR A 256 7.79 23.19 -8.06
N VAL A 257 8.44 22.35 -7.24
CA VAL A 257 7.78 21.44 -6.30
C VAL A 257 7.08 22.31 -5.26
N GLN A 258 5.78 22.54 -5.43
CA GLN A 258 4.98 23.17 -4.39
C GLN A 258 4.59 22.10 -3.36
N LYS A 259 5.03 22.30 -2.11
CA LYS A 259 4.39 21.67 -0.94
C LYS A 259 2.97 22.26 -0.88
N GLU A 260 1.99 21.55 -1.42
CA GLU A 260 0.59 22.01 -1.40
C GLU A 260 0.06 22.05 0.05
N PRO A 261 -0.66 23.11 0.43
CA PRO A 261 -1.25 23.20 1.76
C PRO A 261 -2.40 22.20 1.89
N THR A 262 -2.28 21.27 2.83
CA THR A 262 -3.40 20.39 3.22
C THR A 262 -4.55 21.24 3.79
N THR A 263 -5.72 21.14 3.17
CA THR A 263 -6.95 21.77 3.70
C THR A 263 -7.79 20.69 4.38
N SER A 264 -7.66 20.56 5.69
CA SER A 264 -8.53 19.69 6.48
C SER A 264 -9.95 20.26 6.51
N ALA A 265 -10.95 19.54 5.98
CA ALA A 265 -12.35 19.85 6.21
C ALA A 265 -12.86 19.03 7.41
N ILE A 266 -13.18 19.70 8.51
CA ILE A 266 -13.80 19.05 9.67
C ILE A 266 -15.32 19.16 9.47
N VAL A 267 -16.03 18.03 9.41
CA VAL A 267 -17.49 18.04 9.53
C VAL A 267 -17.80 18.05 11.03
N ASP A 268 -18.25 19.20 11.52
CA ASP A 268 -18.72 19.37 12.90
C ASP A 268 -20.03 18.57 13.10
N LEU A 269 -20.19 17.95 14.28
CA LEU A 269 -21.41 17.29 14.77
C LEU A 269 -22.68 18.15 14.64
N ASN A 270 -22.51 19.47 14.60
CA ASN A 270 -23.59 20.44 14.45
C ASN A 270 -23.79 20.92 13.01
N GLY A 271 -23.32 20.17 12.01
CA GLY A 271 -23.50 20.48 10.59
C GLY A 271 -24.93 20.91 10.30
N ASN A 272 -25.11 22.18 9.93
CA ASN A 272 -26.42 22.70 9.58
C ASN A 272 -26.71 22.38 8.10
N ASN A 273 -28.00 22.26 7.74
CA ASN A 273 -28.44 22.06 6.35
C ASN A 273 -28.24 23.31 5.46
N SER A 274 -27.41 24.28 5.88
CA SER A 274 -27.06 25.40 5.01
C SER A 274 -26.07 24.86 4.00
N ASN A 275 -26.58 24.51 2.82
CA ASN A 275 -25.75 24.19 1.68
C ASN A 275 -24.79 25.37 1.43
N PRO A 276 -23.46 25.22 1.56
CA PRO A 276 -22.52 26.27 1.20
C PRO A 276 -22.40 26.43 -0.33
N GLY A 277 -23.01 25.52 -1.11
CA GLY A 277 -23.10 25.60 -2.57
C GLY A 277 -24.22 26.52 -3.06
N THR A 278 -24.06 27.02 -4.28
CA THR A 278 -25.09 27.81 -4.96
C THR A 278 -26.19 26.91 -5.54
N ALA A 279 -27.35 27.49 -5.87
CA ALA A 279 -28.48 26.77 -6.45
C ALA A 279 -28.14 26.00 -7.75
N ASP A 280 -27.03 26.37 -8.40
CA ASP A 280 -26.57 25.80 -9.66
C ASP A 280 -25.59 24.62 -9.48
N ALA A 281 -25.06 24.39 -8.26
CA ALA A 281 -24.15 23.28 -7.93
C ALA A 281 -24.36 22.79 -6.48
N PRO A 282 -25.49 22.12 -6.19
CA PRO A 282 -25.89 21.80 -4.81
C PRO A 282 -25.14 20.62 -4.18
N ILE A 283 -24.30 19.90 -4.93
CA ILE A 283 -23.48 18.77 -4.48
C ILE A 283 -22.12 18.87 -5.18
N LEU A 284 -21.05 19.11 -4.42
CA LEU A 284 -19.69 18.91 -4.89
C LEU A 284 -19.30 17.46 -4.56
N THR A 285 -19.19 16.61 -5.57
CA THR A 285 -18.38 15.39 -5.46
C THR A 285 -16.92 15.81 -5.44
N ILE A 286 -16.22 15.49 -4.34
CA ILE A 286 -14.83 15.89 -4.16
C ILE A 286 -13.94 14.73 -4.62
N SER A 287 -13.30 14.87 -5.78
CA SER A 287 -12.19 14.00 -6.17
C SER A 287 -11.07 14.14 -5.14
N HIS A 288 -10.39 13.05 -4.82
CA HIS A 288 -9.28 13.02 -3.86
C HIS A 288 -9.66 13.26 -2.38
N ALA A 289 -10.86 12.81 -1.99
CA ALA A 289 -11.33 12.89 -0.62
C ALA A 289 -11.56 11.51 -0.01
N PHE A 290 -11.31 11.37 1.29
CA PHE A 290 -11.71 10.19 2.07
C PHE A 290 -12.46 10.58 3.34
N ALA A 291 -13.31 9.66 3.82
CA ALA A 291 -14.10 9.85 5.01
C ALA A 291 -13.69 8.85 6.11
N VAL A 292 -13.52 9.33 7.34
CA VAL A 292 -13.31 8.51 8.54
C VAL A 292 -14.50 8.70 9.47
N VAL A 293 -15.10 7.61 9.92
CA VAL A 293 -16.19 7.63 10.92
C VAL A 293 -15.62 7.12 12.24
N ASP A 294 -15.59 7.99 13.25
CA ASP A 294 -15.18 7.65 14.61
C ASP A 294 -16.31 6.94 15.38
N PHE A 295 -15.97 6.15 16.40
CA PHE A 295 -16.87 5.41 17.29
C PHE A 295 -17.90 6.30 18.01
N ASP A 296 -17.66 7.61 18.07
CA ASP A 296 -18.59 8.63 18.57
C ASP A 296 -19.49 9.26 17.48
N TYR A 297 -19.62 8.62 16.30
CA TYR A 297 -20.47 9.03 15.16
C TYR A 297 -20.03 10.31 14.43
N ASN A 298 -18.75 10.69 14.53
CA ASN A 298 -18.20 11.84 13.80
C ASN A 298 -17.62 11.41 12.46
N CYS A 299 -18.16 11.92 11.36
CA CYS A 299 -17.66 11.67 10.01
C CYS A 299 -16.74 12.81 9.57
N SER A 300 -15.42 12.63 9.56
CA SER A 300 -14.49 13.63 9.04
C SER A 300 -14.18 13.36 7.57
N ILE A 301 -14.29 14.38 6.70
CA ILE A 301 -13.94 14.28 5.27
C ILE A 301 -12.64 15.01 5.03
N PHE A 302 -11.57 14.28 4.74
CA PHE A 302 -10.28 14.87 4.41
C PHE A 302 -10.21 15.08 2.90
N VAL A 303 -9.84 16.28 2.48
CA VAL A 303 -9.81 16.69 1.07
C VAL A 303 -8.42 17.10 0.68
N HIS A 304 -7.91 16.52 -0.40
CA HIS A 304 -6.77 17.06 -1.13
C HIS A 304 -7.22 18.15 -2.11
N PRO A 305 -6.69 19.39 -2.04
CA PRO A 305 -6.86 20.35 -3.11
C PRO A 305 -6.11 19.91 -4.39
#